data_AF-A0A818S3U6-F1
#
_entry.id   AF-A0A818S3U6-F1
#
_cell.length_a   1.000
_cell.length_b   1.000
_cell.length_c   1.000
_cell.angle_alpha   90.00
_cell.angle_beta   90.00
_cell.angle_gamma   90.00
#
_symmetry.space_group_name_H-M   'P 1'
#
loop_
_entity.id
_entity.type
_entity.pdbx_description
1 polymer ?
#
loop_
_entity_poly.entity_id
_entity_poly.type
_entity_poly.pdbx_seq_one_letter_code
_entity_poly.pdbx_strand_id
1 'polypeptide(L)'
;MIQRLRFYQIPWSHYCDKVRWALDLKEIPYKLINYDPFGKTKGLERAPKTMPKLMPMLEDPNNKDDNQFQYDSTPILVYLDTQYPRSSVSLFPSSSEQREQMIDTCLRLDSTLGLYVRRIAYVQILKESPHILSLVLREKYSWANNPDDIHSHLIKQVREKTEEILLEIGNHLRTNDYLVGNQFSASDLTFCSLVKLLIRVPCFYDDRRFQIIFDYHERIRRNYDPKYLNIDNDLEKNIDKHRIQIKKNEKNLTTRLKTFIHQINIVQRIFIMIMTMIVKNTYEPKTDDDIPQFKTSSSQDKQEKQAINDP
;
A
#
# COMPACT_ATOMS: atom_id res chain seq x y z
N MET A 1 37.19 -1.46 8.01
CA MET A 1 35.77 -1.84 7.80
C MET A 1 35.34 -1.35 6.44
N ILE A 2 34.46 -2.08 5.75
CA ILE A 2 33.77 -1.59 4.55
C ILE A 2 32.80 -0.49 4.99
N GLN A 3 32.81 0.65 4.30
CA GLN A 3 31.87 1.75 4.52
C GLN A 3 30.55 1.46 3.80
N ARG A 4 29.42 1.87 4.39
CA ARG A 4 28.11 1.73 3.72
C ARG A 4 28.04 2.60 2.48
N LEU A 5 27.46 2.05 1.41
CA LEU A 5 27.11 2.82 0.21
C LEU A 5 26.22 4.01 0.58
N ARG A 6 26.25 5.08 -0.20
CA ARG A 6 25.42 6.26 0.00
C ARG A 6 24.49 6.41 -1.20
N PHE A 7 23.22 6.08 -0.99
CA PHE A 7 22.21 6.10 -2.05
C PHE A 7 21.37 7.39 -1.96
N TYR A 8 21.50 8.22 -2.98
CA TYR A 8 20.79 9.48 -3.14
C TYR A 8 19.53 9.23 -3.97
N GLN A 9 18.39 9.68 -3.45
CA GLN A 9 17.08 9.35 -4.03
C GLN A 9 16.08 10.49 -3.97
N ILE A 10 15.10 10.43 -4.87
CA ILE A 10 13.77 10.99 -4.64
C ILE A 10 12.88 9.83 -4.17
N PRO A 11 12.28 9.87 -2.97
CA PRO A 11 11.56 8.70 -2.42
C PRO A 11 10.49 8.11 -3.36
N TRP A 12 9.69 8.96 -4.00
CA TRP A 12 8.61 8.55 -4.91
C TRP A 12 9.04 8.22 -6.35
N SER A 13 10.34 8.31 -6.70
CA SER A 13 10.82 7.95 -8.04
C SER A 13 10.88 6.44 -8.24
N HIS A 14 10.32 5.94 -9.35
CA HIS A 14 10.40 4.53 -9.79
C HIS A 14 11.83 4.12 -10.16
N TYR A 15 12.61 5.01 -10.79
CA TYR A 15 14.03 4.76 -11.05
C TYR A 15 14.83 4.62 -9.73
N CYS A 16 14.40 5.32 -8.67
CA CYS A 16 14.94 5.10 -7.32
C CYS A 16 14.39 3.82 -6.67
N ASP A 17 13.14 3.43 -6.93
CA ASP A 17 12.55 2.16 -6.45
C ASP A 17 13.31 0.94 -6.97
N LYS A 18 13.65 0.97 -8.27
CA LYS A 18 14.54 0.02 -8.97
C LYS A 18 15.89 -0.12 -8.27
N VAL A 19 16.57 0.98 -7.97
CA VAL A 19 17.87 0.93 -7.28
C VAL A 19 17.75 0.49 -5.82
N ARG A 20 16.71 0.92 -5.08
CA ARG A 20 16.45 0.40 -3.71
C ARG A 20 16.30 -1.11 -3.73
N TRP A 21 15.41 -1.62 -4.58
CA TRP A 21 15.12 -3.05 -4.69
C TRP A 21 16.38 -3.86 -5.04
N ALA A 22 17.20 -3.38 -5.99
CA ALA A 22 18.49 -3.99 -6.31
C ALA A 22 19.48 -4.00 -5.12
N LEU A 23 19.54 -2.94 -4.32
CA LEU A 23 20.37 -2.88 -3.10
C LEU A 23 19.87 -3.84 -2.01
N ASP A 24 18.56 -3.86 -1.75
CA ASP A 24 17.93 -4.72 -0.75
C ASP A 24 18.06 -6.20 -1.10
N LEU A 25 17.79 -6.56 -2.36
CA LEU A 25 17.82 -7.94 -2.86
C LEU A 25 19.25 -8.51 -2.95
N LYS A 26 20.26 -7.64 -3.09
CA LYS A 26 21.68 -8.03 -2.99
C LYS A 26 22.22 -7.90 -1.55
N GLU A 27 21.37 -7.59 -0.57
CA GLU A 27 21.70 -7.39 0.86
C GLU A 27 22.80 -6.35 1.14
N ILE A 28 23.01 -5.39 0.22
CA ILE A 28 24.14 -4.46 0.28
C ILE A 28 23.82 -3.33 1.28
N PRO A 29 24.60 -3.12 2.36
CA PRO A 29 24.25 -2.16 3.39
C PRO A 29 24.51 -0.72 2.95
N TYR A 30 23.43 0.05 2.75
CA TYR A 30 23.49 1.44 2.30
C TYR A 30 22.95 2.46 3.34
N LYS A 31 23.24 3.73 3.12
CA LYS A 31 22.65 4.89 3.80
C LYS A 31 21.79 5.67 2.80
N LEU A 32 20.53 5.87 3.14
CA LEU A 32 19.62 6.74 2.39
C LEU A 32 19.93 8.22 2.57
N ILE A 33 19.87 8.96 1.47
CA ILE A 33 19.96 10.42 1.42
C ILE A 33 18.83 10.92 0.52
N ASN A 34 17.83 11.57 1.14
CA ASN A 34 16.68 12.10 0.42
C ASN A 34 17.02 13.46 -0.20
N TYR A 35 16.90 13.54 -1.53
CA TYR A 35 17.01 14.76 -2.31
C TYR A 35 15.63 15.40 -2.48
N ASP A 36 15.52 16.70 -2.18
CA ASP A 36 14.33 17.50 -2.49
C ASP A 36 14.48 18.09 -3.91
N PRO A 37 13.72 17.60 -4.92
CA PRO A 37 13.83 18.09 -6.29
C PRO A 37 13.29 19.53 -6.47
N PHE A 38 12.59 20.07 -5.47
CA PHE A 38 12.09 21.45 -5.46
C PHE A 38 12.98 22.36 -4.59
N GLY A 39 13.95 21.81 -3.86
CA GLY A 39 14.73 22.50 -2.85
C GLY A 39 15.99 23.22 -3.36
N LYS A 40 16.73 23.83 -2.44
CA LYS A 40 18.17 24.09 -2.67
C LYS A 40 18.88 22.73 -2.63
N THR A 41 19.87 22.52 -3.49
CA THR A 41 20.51 21.21 -3.79
C THR A 41 21.45 20.66 -2.70
N LYS A 42 21.06 20.84 -1.43
CA LYS A 42 21.75 20.36 -0.23
C LYS A 42 21.90 18.84 -0.25
N GLY A 43 23.03 18.35 0.23
CA GLY A 43 23.40 16.93 0.27
C GLY A 43 24.20 16.46 -0.95
N LEU A 44 24.16 17.19 -2.07
CA LEU A 44 24.93 16.86 -3.29
C LEU A 44 26.28 17.61 -3.37
N GLU A 45 26.83 18.06 -2.25
CA GLU A 45 28.12 18.77 -2.20
C GLU A 45 29.32 17.85 -2.44
N ARG A 46 29.13 16.53 -2.27
CA ARG A 46 30.16 15.50 -2.51
C ARG A 46 30.26 15.05 -3.96
N ALA A 47 29.20 15.20 -4.75
CA ALA A 47 29.17 14.75 -6.14
C ALA A 47 30.05 15.65 -7.03
N PRO A 48 30.74 15.10 -8.05
CA PRO A 48 31.54 15.88 -8.99
C PRO A 48 30.72 17.00 -9.63
N LYS A 49 31.28 18.22 -9.74
CA LYS A 49 30.59 19.38 -10.35
C LYS A 49 30.21 19.16 -11.82
N THR A 50 30.88 18.23 -12.49
CA THR A 50 30.67 17.80 -13.88
C THR A 50 29.57 16.74 -14.03
N MET A 51 29.13 16.11 -12.94
CA MET A 51 28.12 15.04 -12.98
C MET A 51 26.68 15.61 -12.96
N PRO A 52 25.75 15.07 -13.77
CA PRO A 52 24.34 15.45 -13.70
C PRO A 52 23.76 15.24 -12.30
N LYS A 53 23.13 16.27 -11.72
CA LYS A 53 22.44 16.18 -10.41
C LYS A 53 21.06 15.54 -10.53
N LEU A 54 21.03 14.33 -11.11
CA LEU A 54 19.84 13.54 -11.39
C LEU A 54 19.77 12.33 -10.46
N MET A 55 18.55 11.89 -10.13
CA MET A 55 18.30 10.78 -9.20
C MET A 55 17.64 9.61 -9.95
N PRO A 56 18.07 8.35 -9.76
CA PRO A 56 18.99 7.86 -8.73
C PRO A 56 20.46 8.24 -8.95
N MET A 57 21.19 8.41 -7.84
CA MET A 57 22.64 8.50 -7.81
C MET A 57 23.19 7.66 -6.64
N LEU A 58 24.26 6.92 -6.87
CA LEU A 58 24.98 6.12 -5.90
C LEU A 58 26.38 6.70 -5.67
N GLU A 59 26.87 6.62 -4.44
CA GLU A 59 28.25 6.89 -4.07
C GLU A 59 28.79 5.66 -3.33
N ASP A 60 29.89 5.12 -3.82
CA ASP A 60 30.62 4.01 -3.19
C ASP A 60 31.91 4.52 -2.52
N PRO A 61 31.89 4.78 -1.20
CA PRO A 61 33.06 5.23 -0.46
C PRO A 61 34.13 4.14 -0.24
N ASN A 62 33.97 2.95 -0.85
CA ASN A 62 34.97 1.89 -0.88
C ASN A 62 35.72 1.86 -2.22
N ASN A 63 35.09 2.35 -3.29
CA ASN A 63 35.75 2.54 -4.58
C ASN A 63 36.73 3.71 -4.50
N LYS A 64 37.94 3.50 -5.02
CA LYS A 64 39.08 4.44 -4.98
C LYS A 64 39.44 5.02 -6.34
N ASP A 65 38.85 4.49 -7.40
CA ASP A 65 39.03 4.99 -8.76
C ASP A 65 38.03 6.14 -9.05
N ASP A 66 38.13 6.78 -10.22
CA ASP A 66 37.21 7.86 -10.63
C ASP A 66 35.72 7.43 -10.65
N ASN A 67 35.44 6.12 -10.64
CA ASN A 67 34.10 5.54 -10.55
C ASN A 67 33.60 5.45 -9.09
N GLN A 68 33.83 6.48 -8.27
CA GLN A 68 33.23 6.59 -6.92
C GLN A 68 31.72 6.91 -6.97
N PHE A 69 31.25 7.58 -8.03
CA PHE A 69 29.85 7.97 -8.20
C PHE A 69 29.23 7.37 -9.45
N GLN A 70 28.02 6.85 -9.33
CA GLN A 70 27.20 6.35 -10.43
C GLN A 70 25.87 7.09 -10.46
N TYR A 71 25.31 7.31 -11.64
CA TYR A 71 23.99 7.90 -11.82
C TYR A 71 23.19 7.12 -12.87
N ASP A 72 21.87 7.33 -12.87
CA ASP A 72 20.88 6.57 -13.64
C ASP A 72 20.74 5.08 -13.23
N SER A 73 19.54 4.55 -13.37
CA SER A 73 19.11 3.33 -12.68
C SER A 73 19.71 2.06 -13.27
N THR A 74 19.77 1.93 -14.61
CA THR A 74 20.38 0.75 -15.24
C THR A 74 21.91 0.72 -15.04
N PRO A 75 22.68 1.82 -15.24
CA PRO A 75 24.11 1.84 -14.92
C PRO A 75 24.41 1.51 -13.46
N ILE A 76 23.60 2.00 -12.50
CA ILE A 76 23.76 1.63 -11.09
C ILE A 76 23.51 0.12 -10.87
N LEU A 77 22.49 -0.47 -11.49
CA LEU A 77 22.24 -1.92 -11.38
C LEU A 77 23.43 -2.74 -11.92
N VAL A 78 24.01 -2.35 -13.06
CA VAL A 78 25.20 -3.00 -13.64
C VAL A 78 26.41 -2.85 -12.72
N TYR A 79 26.63 -1.66 -12.14
CA TYR A 79 27.70 -1.41 -11.17
C TYR A 79 27.57 -2.29 -9.93
N LEU A 80 26.37 -2.33 -9.31
CA LEU A 80 26.10 -3.14 -8.13
C LEU A 80 26.31 -4.63 -8.41
N ASP A 81 25.89 -5.11 -9.58
CA ASP A 81 26.05 -6.51 -9.94
C ASP A 81 27.52 -6.91 -10.15
N THR A 82 28.29 -6.07 -10.84
CA THR A 82 29.73 -6.29 -11.09
C THR A 82 30.59 -6.14 -9.84
N GLN A 83 30.34 -5.13 -8.99
CA GLN A 83 31.19 -4.84 -7.82
C GLN A 83 30.77 -5.62 -6.56
N TYR A 84 29.50 -6.05 -6.47
CA TYR A 84 28.96 -6.82 -5.35
C TYR A 84 28.38 -8.16 -5.82
N PRO A 85 29.18 -9.07 -6.41
CA PRO A 85 28.73 -10.36 -6.94
C PRO A 85 28.47 -11.43 -5.86
N ARG A 86 28.72 -11.13 -4.57
CA ARG A 86 28.57 -12.09 -3.45
C ARG A 86 27.14 -12.26 -2.93
N SER A 87 26.16 -11.57 -3.51
CA SER A 87 24.75 -11.77 -3.19
C SER A 87 24.24 -13.12 -3.71
N SER A 88 23.31 -13.75 -2.99
CA SER A 88 22.64 -14.98 -3.40
C SER A 88 21.82 -14.85 -4.70
N VAL A 89 21.51 -13.62 -5.12
CA VAL A 89 20.81 -13.30 -6.37
C VAL A 89 21.75 -12.54 -7.31
N SER A 90 21.86 -13.02 -8.56
CA SER A 90 22.44 -12.27 -9.68
C SER A 90 21.34 -11.48 -10.38
N LEU A 91 21.61 -10.22 -10.74
CA LEU A 91 20.62 -9.40 -11.49
C LEU A 91 20.73 -9.60 -13.00
N PHE A 92 21.84 -10.16 -13.48
CA PHE A 92 22.11 -10.35 -14.90
C PHE A 92 22.64 -11.77 -15.14
N PRO A 93 22.48 -12.32 -16.35
CA PRO A 93 23.05 -13.62 -16.72
C PRO A 93 24.59 -13.54 -16.83
N SER A 94 25.23 -14.69 -16.72
CA SER A 94 26.69 -14.83 -16.80
C SER A 94 27.24 -14.80 -18.24
N SER A 95 26.39 -15.01 -19.25
CA SER A 95 26.76 -14.83 -20.67
C SER A 95 26.83 -13.33 -21.00
N SER A 96 27.92 -12.90 -21.66
CA SER A 96 28.12 -11.49 -22.04
C SER A 96 27.04 -11.00 -23.00
N GLU A 97 26.70 -11.78 -24.03
CA GLU A 97 25.67 -11.46 -25.02
C GLU A 97 24.29 -11.28 -24.35
N GLN A 98 23.90 -12.22 -23.49
CA GLN A 98 22.65 -12.13 -22.75
C GLN A 98 22.67 -10.99 -21.71
N ARG A 99 23.83 -10.63 -21.15
CA ARG A 99 24.00 -9.49 -20.24
C ARG A 99 23.82 -8.18 -20.99
N GLU A 100 24.37 -8.04 -22.19
CA GLU A 100 24.18 -6.87 -23.06
C GLU A 100 22.72 -6.72 -23.50
N GLN A 101 22.07 -7.81 -23.95
CA GLN A 101 20.63 -7.82 -24.27
C GLN A 101 19.75 -7.43 -23.07
N MET A 102 20.11 -7.89 -21.87
CA MET A 102 19.42 -7.55 -20.62
C MET A 102 19.59 -6.05 -20.27
N ILE A 103 20.79 -5.50 -20.49
CA ILE A 103 21.08 -4.07 -20.27
C ILE A 103 20.32 -3.20 -21.26
N ASP A 104 20.32 -3.53 -22.56
CA ASP A 104 19.53 -2.82 -23.58
C ASP A 104 18.03 -2.86 -23.23
N THR A 105 17.51 -4.03 -22.86
CA THR A 105 16.10 -4.16 -22.44
C THR A 105 15.77 -3.24 -21.27
N CYS A 106 16.66 -3.12 -20.27
CA CYS A 106 16.49 -2.21 -19.14
C CYS A 106 16.53 -0.73 -19.57
N LEU A 107 17.46 -0.34 -20.46
CA LEU A 107 17.56 1.03 -20.99
C LEU A 107 16.37 1.39 -21.88
N ARG A 108 15.90 0.46 -22.72
CA ARG A 108 14.67 0.59 -23.54
C ARG A 108 13.47 0.83 -22.64
N LEU A 109 13.29 0.03 -21.59
CA LEU A 109 12.18 0.20 -20.64
C LEU A 109 12.27 1.53 -19.88
N ASP A 110 13.45 1.92 -19.40
CA ASP A 110 13.67 3.18 -18.68
C ASP A 110 13.33 4.41 -19.56
N SER A 111 13.75 4.38 -20.83
CA SER A 111 13.62 5.49 -21.79
C SER A 111 12.30 5.55 -22.56
N THR A 112 11.56 4.44 -22.67
CA THR A 112 10.23 4.41 -23.33
C THR A 112 9.10 4.35 -22.31
N LEU A 113 8.79 3.15 -21.80
CA LEU A 113 7.71 2.91 -20.85
C LEU A 113 7.83 3.82 -19.63
N GLY A 114 9.03 3.96 -19.05
CA GLY A 114 9.26 4.81 -17.87
C GLY A 114 8.89 6.28 -18.09
N LEU A 115 9.18 6.84 -19.27
CA LEU A 115 8.77 8.20 -19.61
C LEU A 115 7.25 8.32 -19.79
N TYR A 116 6.60 7.31 -20.37
CA TYR A 116 5.16 7.34 -20.63
C TYR A 116 4.34 7.12 -19.35
N VAL A 117 4.60 6.07 -18.57
CA VAL A 117 3.86 5.77 -17.33
C VAL A 117 4.02 6.89 -16.29
N ARG A 118 5.20 7.53 -16.24
CA ARG A 118 5.42 8.72 -15.40
C ARG A 118 4.49 9.87 -15.77
N ARG A 119 4.38 10.19 -17.07
CA ARG A 119 3.51 11.28 -17.55
C ARG A 119 2.04 11.00 -17.23
N ILE A 120 1.56 9.78 -17.49
CA ILE A 120 0.16 9.39 -17.25
C ILE A 120 -0.16 9.41 -15.76
N ALA A 121 0.67 8.76 -14.93
CA ALA A 121 0.42 8.71 -13.49
C ALA A 121 0.51 10.08 -12.83
N TYR A 122 1.39 10.97 -13.30
CA TYR A 122 1.43 12.35 -12.78
C TYR A 122 0.16 13.13 -13.16
N VAL A 123 -0.35 13.01 -14.39
CA VAL A 123 -1.65 13.59 -14.76
C VAL A 123 -2.77 13.04 -13.87
N GLN A 124 -2.81 11.73 -13.62
CA GLN A 124 -3.84 11.11 -12.78
C GLN A 124 -3.76 11.61 -11.32
N ILE A 125 -2.56 11.63 -10.73
CA ILE A 125 -2.33 12.16 -9.37
C ILE A 125 -2.73 13.64 -9.28
N LEU A 126 -2.49 14.44 -10.31
CA LEU A 126 -2.90 15.85 -10.34
C LEU A 126 -4.41 16.04 -10.54
N LYS A 127 -5.10 15.12 -11.22
CA LYS A 127 -6.57 15.10 -11.30
C LYS A 127 -7.22 14.66 -9.97
N GLU A 128 -6.69 13.64 -9.32
CA GLU A 128 -7.17 13.14 -8.02
C GLU A 128 -6.78 14.02 -6.83
N SER A 129 -5.70 14.80 -6.94
CA SER A 129 -5.16 15.63 -5.87
C SER A 129 -4.55 16.94 -6.42
N PRO A 130 -5.38 17.86 -6.96
CA PRO A 130 -4.91 19.11 -7.56
C PRO A 130 -4.13 20.01 -6.59
N HIS A 131 -4.34 19.86 -5.29
CA HIS A 131 -3.54 20.51 -4.25
C HIS A 131 -2.03 20.17 -4.31
N ILE A 132 -1.65 19.01 -4.88
CA ILE A 132 -0.24 18.65 -5.10
C ILE A 132 0.41 19.59 -6.14
N LEU A 133 -0.35 20.11 -7.10
CA LEU A 133 0.14 21.03 -8.13
C LEU A 133 0.78 22.30 -7.52
N SER A 134 0.17 22.84 -6.46
CA SER A 134 0.68 24.06 -5.79
C SER A 134 1.97 23.80 -5.01
N LEU A 135 2.15 22.58 -4.47
CA LEU A 135 3.39 22.15 -3.81
C LEU A 135 4.53 21.93 -4.82
N VAL A 136 4.18 21.37 -5.99
CA VAL A 136 5.12 21.01 -7.07
C VAL A 136 5.60 22.25 -7.84
N LEU A 137 4.70 23.17 -8.18
CA LEU A 137 5.03 24.34 -9.02
C LEU A 137 5.29 25.64 -8.24
N ARG A 138 4.93 25.70 -6.94
CA ARG A 138 5.23 26.80 -6.00
C ARG A 138 4.67 28.20 -6.32
N GLU A 139 3.85 28.36 -7.36
CA GLU A 139 3.12 29.61 -7.65
C GLU A 139 1.60 29.39 -7.68
N LYS A 140 0.84 30.49 -7.53
CA LYS A 140 -0.61 30.51 -7.80
C LYS A 140 -0.84 30.65 -9.31
N TYR A 141 -1.13 29.54 -9.99
CA TYR A 141 -1.44 29.60 -11.42
C TYR A 141 -2.89 30.00 -11.68
N SER A 142 -3.05 30.95 -12.61
CA SER A 142 -4.34 31.49 -13.08
C SER A 142 -4.73 31.01 -14.48
N TRP A 143 -3.89 30.21 -15.15
CA TRP A 143 -4.18 29.62 -16.46
C TRP A 143 -4.72 28.19 -16.37
N ALA A 144 -4.43 27.46 -15.29
CA ALA A 144 -4.88 26.09 -15.07
C ALA A 144 -6.30 26.01 -14.43
N ASN A 145 -7.20 26.91 -14.82
CA ASN A 145 -8.55 27.01 -14.23
C ASN A 145 -9.48 25.86 -14.68
N ASN A 146 -9.09 25.11 -15.71
CA ASN A 146 -9.78 23.92 -16.18
C ASN A 146 -8.78 22.74 -16.29
N PRO A 147 -8.93 21.66 -15.49
CA PRO A 147 -8.06 20.48 -15.54
C PRO A 147 -8.06 19.72 -16.89
N ASP A 148 -9.01 20.00 -17.78
CA ASP A 148 -9.10 19.36 -19.09
C ASP A 148 -8.30 20.07 -20.20
N ASP A 149 -7.81 21.29 -19.96
CA ASP A 149 -6.91 22.01 -20.88
C ASP A 149 -5.47 21.46 -20.90
N ILE A 150 -5.16 20.44 -20.09
CA ILE A 150 -3.86 19.74 -20.08
C ILE A 150 -3.72 18.88 -21.35
N HIS A 151 -3.45 19.52 -22.50
CA HIS A 151 -3.13 18.94 -23.81
C HIS A 151 -3.60 17.50 -24.05
N SER A 152 -4.92 17.32 -24.17
CA SER A 152 -5.60 16.02 -24.34
C SER A 152 -4.99 15.12 -25.43
N HIS A 153 -4.54 15.70 -26.55
CA HIS A 153 -3.89 14.97 -27.64
C HIS A 153 -2.52 14.37 -27.24
N LEU A 154 -1.71 15.09 -26.45
CA LEU A 154 -0.42 14.59 -25.96
C LEU A 154 -0.63 13.47 -24.93
N ILE A 155 -1.63 13.60 -24.05
CA ILE A 155 -2.03 12.53 -23.13
C ILE A 155 -2.51 11.30 -23.91
N LYS A 156 -3.34 11.50 -24.94
CA LYS A 156 -3.82 10.41 -25.81
C LYS A 156 -2.67 9.65 -26.46
N GLN A 157 -1.74 10.35 -27.13
CA GLN A 157 -0.59 9.70 -27.79
C GLN A 157 0.29 8.93 -26.78
N VAL A 158 0.52 9.50 -25.60
CA VAL A 158 1.30 8.83 -24.53
C VAL A 158 0.55 7.63 -23.95
N ARG A 159 -0.79 7.68 -23.86
CA ARG A 159 -1.64 6.54 -23.49
C ARG A 159 -1.55 5.42 -24.52
N GLU A 160 -1.75 5.73 -25.80
CA GLU A 160 -1.67 4.77 -26.91
C GLU A 160 -0.29 4.09 -26.97
N LYS A 161 0.79 4.86 -26.83
CA LYS A 161 2.17 4.34 -26.71
C LYS A 161 2.41 3.46 -25.48
N THR A 162 1.67 3.68 -24.39
CA THR A 162 1.74 2.82 -23.20
C THR A 162 0.95 1.52 -23.43
N GLU A 163 -0.25 1.59 -24.01
CA GLU A 163 -1.03 0.41 -24.36
C GLU A 163 -0.28 -0.51 -25.33
N GLU A 164 0.37 0.04 -26.36
CA GLU A 164 1.22 -0.68 -27.32
C GLU A 164 2.27 -1.56 -26.63
N ILE A 165 3.09 -0.96 -25.75
CA ILE A 165 4.16 -1.66 -25.01
C ILE A 165 3.59 -2.67 -24.01
N LEU A 166 2.47 -2.36 -23.35
CA LEU A 166 1.83 -3.27 -22.40
C LEU A 166 1.13 -4.45 -23.08
N LEU A 167 0.67 -4.31 -24.32
CA LEU A 167 0.16 -5.42 -25.13
C LEU A 167 1.30 -6.29 -25.70
N GLU A 168 2.42 -5.69 -26.12
CA GLU A 168 3.66 -6.42 -26.49
C GLU A 168 4.10 -7.32 -25.33
N ILE A 169 4.35 -6.72 -24.16
CA ILE A 169 4.83 -7.43 -22.97
C ILE A 169 3.74 -8.38 -22.43
N GLY A 170 2.48 -7.97 -22.43
CA GLY A 170 1.37 -8.79 -21.95
C GLY A 170 1.13 -10.04 -22.80
N ASN A 171 1.51 -10.03 -24.08
CA ASN A 171 1.48 -11.21 -24.93
C ASN A 171 2.72 -12.11 -24.74
N HIS A 172 3.92 -11.53 -24.58
CA HIS A 172 5.13 -12.29 -24.21
C HIS A 172 4.94 -13.08 -22.91
N LEU A 173 4.31 -12.45 -21.91
CA LEU A 173 4.03 -13.06 -20.59
C LEU A 173 2.93 -14.14 -20.60
N ARG A 174 2.28 -14.41 -21.74
CA ARG A 174 1.36 -15.57 -21.87
C ARG A 174 2.08 -16.90 -21.98
N THR A 175 3.36 -16.87 -22.36
CA THR A 175 4.18 -18.06 -22.65
C THR A 175 5.53 -18.08 -21.94
N ASN A 176 5.88 -17.01 -21.22
CA ASN A 176 7.18 -16.86 -20.54
C ASN A 176 6.99 -16.37 -19.11
N ASP A 177 7.66 -17.02 -18.16
CA ASP A 177 7.63 -16.66 -16.74
C ASP A 177 8.37 -15.36 -16.40
N TYR A 178 9.20 -14.83 -17.31
CA TYR A 178 10.05 -13.66 -17.14
C TYR A 178 10.16 -12.88 -18.45
N LEU A 179 10.60 -11.61 -18.39
CA LEU A 179 10.71 -10.75 -19.57
C LEU A 179 11.90 -11.13 -20.47
N VAL A 180 13.01 -11.59 -19.89
CA VAL A 180 14.20 -12.02 -20.62
C VAL A 180 14.77 -13.28 -19.96
N GLY A 181 14.88 -14.36 -20.72
CA GLY A 181 15.35 -15.65 -20.23
C GLY A 181 14.30 -16.41 -19.40
N ASN A 182 14.78 -17.29 -18.51
CA ASN A 182 13.97 -18.26 -17.76
C ASN A 182 14.06 -18.10 -16.23
N GLN A 183 14.59 -16.97 -15.75
CA GLN A 183 14.74 -16.65 -14.33
C GLN A 183 14.63 -15.13 -14.09
N PHE A 184 14.34 -14.74 -12.85
CA PHE A 184 14.29 -13.34 -12.44
C PHE A 184 15.61 -12.59 -12.73
N SER A 185 15.48 -11.33 -13.16
CA SER A 185 16.55 -10.50 -13.67
C SER A 185 16.29 -8.99 -13.47
N ALA A 186 17.27 -8.18 -13.87
CA ALA A 186 17.18 -6.73 -13.94
C ALA A 186 16.05 -6.22 -14.83
N SER A 187 15.63 -6.96 -15.87
CA SER A 187 14.52 -6.55 -16.74
C SER A 187 13.17 -6.61 -16.00
N ASP A 188 12.94 -7.70 -15.25
CA ASP A 188 11.73 -7.93 -14.45
C ASP A 188 11.63 -6.92 -13.32
N LEU A 189 12.75 -6.71 -12.62
CA LEU A 189 12.94 -5.68 -11.59
C LEU A 189 12.65 -4.27 -12.14
N THR A 190 13.19 -3.95 -13.33
CA THR A 190 12.95 -2.68 -14.01
C THR A 190 11.47 -2.48 -14.32
N PHE A 191 10.87 -3.40 -15.06
CA PHE A 191 9.47 -3.32 -15.46
C PHE A 191 8.53 -3.18 -14.26
N CYS A 192 8.73 -4.01 -13.22
CA CYS A 192 7.93 -3.97 -12.00
C CYS A 192 8.19 -2.71 -11.14
N SER A 193 9.27 -1.97 -11.39
CA SER A 193 9.50 -0.64 -10.80
C SER A 193 8.74 0.46 -11.53
N LEU A 194 8.57 0.35 -12.85
CA LEU A 194 7.85 1.32 -13.70
C LEU A 194 6.33 1.13 -13.61
N VAL A 195 5.84 -0.10 -13.83
CA VAL A 195 4.41 -0.47 -13.85
C VAL A 195 3.67 -0.15 -12.55
N LYS A 196 4.38 -0.14 -11.43
CA LYS A 196 3.88 0.26 -10.10
C LYS A 196 3.16 1.61 -10.09
N LEU A 197 3.48 2.52 -11.02
CA LEU A 197 2.76 3.79 -11.19
C LEU A 197 1.34 3.62 -11.78
N LEU A 198 1.13 2.64 -12.67
CA LEU A 198 -0.16 2.42 -13.34
C LEU A 198 -1.21 1.77 -12.44
N ILE A 199 -0.82 1.19 -11.30
CA ILE A 199 -1.74 0.70 -10.26
C ILE A 199 -2.62 1.83 -9.72
N ARG A 200 -2.21 3.10 -9.87
CA ARG A 200 -3.01 4.29 -9.57
C ARG A 200 -3.55 4.99 -10.82
N VAL A 201 -3.77 4.25 -11.90
CA VAL A 201 -4.37 4.76 -13.14
C VAL A 201 -5.49 3.81 -13.59
N PRO A 202 -6.77 4.10 -13.23
CA PRO A 202 -7.93 3.24 -13.50
C PRO A 202 -8.04 2.74 -14.95
N CYS A 203 -7.78 3.61 -15.93
CA CYS A 203 -7.86 3.26 -17.36
C CYS A 203 -6.75 2.34 -17.89
N PHE A 204 -5.89 1.84 -16.99
CA PHE A 204 -5.01 0.68 -17.18
C PHE A 204 -5.28 -0.41 -16.13
N TYR A 205 -5.41 -0.05 -14.84
CA TYR A 205 -5.53 -1.02 -13.74
C TYR A 205 -6.84 -1.81 -13.76
N ASP A 206 -7.96 -1.19 -14.16
CA ASP A 206 -9.27 -1.86 -14.21
C ASP A 206 -9.54 -2.54 -15.57
N ASP A 207 -8.65 -2.34 -16.56
CA ASP A 207 -8.81 -2.90 -17.91
C ASP A 207 -8.37 -4.37 -17.95
N ARG A 208 -9.29 -5.23 -18.38
CA ARG A 208 -9.06 -6.69 -18.48
C ARG A 208 -7.92 -7.07 -19.42
N ARG A 209 -7.55 -6.21 -20.38
CA ARG A 209 -6.42 -6.43 -21.30
C ARG A 209 -5.07 -6.43 -20.58
N PHE A 210 -4.95 -5.71 -19.47
CA PHE A 210 -3.68 -5.51 -18.77
C PHE A 210 -3.56 -6.27 -17.44
N GLN A 211 -4.54 -7.07 -17.02
CA GLN A 211 -4.46 -7.79 -15.72
C GLN A 211 -3.21 -8.65 -15.61
N ILE A 212 -2.83 -9.36 -16.67
CA ILE A 212 -1.59 -10.15 -16.74
C ILE A 212 -0.32 -9.35 -16.40
N ILE A 213 -0.31 -8.03 -16.63
CA ILE A 213 0.80 -7.14 -16.24
C ILE A 213 0.84 -6.91 -14.73
N PHE A 214 -0.33 -6.80 -14.10
CA PHE A 214 -0.45 -6.56 -12.66
C PHE A 214 -0.31 -7.86 -11.86
N ASP A 215 -0.88 -8.97 -12.35
CA ASP A 215 -0.64 -10.33 -11.86
C ASP A 215 0.87 -10.66 -11.87
N TYR A 216 1.54 -10.32 -12.99
CA TYR A 216 2.98 -10.45 -13.14
C TYR A 216 3.75 -9.58 -12.13
N HIS A 217 3.40 -8.30 -12.02
CA HIS A 217 4.01 -7.37 -11.07
C HIS A 217 3.87 -7.88 -9.62
N GLU A 218 2.68 -8.36 -9.22
CA GLU A 218 2.45 -8.89 -7.88
C GLU A 218 3.27 -10.16 -7.63
N ARG A 219 3.24 -11.13 -8.55
CA ARG A 219 4.04 -12.37 -8.46
C ARG A 219 5.53 -12.07 -8.32
N ILE A 220 6.08 -11.16 -9.13
CA ILE A 220 7.50 -10.78 -9.06
C ILE A 220 7.82 -10.03 -7.76
N ARG A 221 6.99 -9.07 -7.33
CA ARG A 221 7.20 -8.36 -6.05
C ARG A 221 7.15 -9.31 -4.86
N ARG A 222 6.13 -10.17 -4.77
CA ARG A 222 5.96 -11.12 -3.66
C ARG A 222 7.12 -12.12 -3.57
N ASN A 223 7.64 -12.57 -4.71
CA ASN A 223 8.72 -13.56 -4.75
C ASN A 223 10.13 -12.94 -4.60
N TYR A 224 10.35 -11.68 -5.02
CA TYR A 224 11.69 -11.11 -5.17
C TYR A 224 11.91 -9.72 -4.54
N ASP A 225 10.90 -9.06 -3.95
CA ASP A 225 11.09 -7.80 -3.20
C ASP A 225 11.13 -8.06 -1.69
N PRO A 226 12.29 -7.90 -1.01
CA PRO A 226 12.39 -8.10 0.43
C PRO A 226 11.43 -7.24 1.26
N LYS A 227 10.92 -6.12 0.73
CA LYS A 227 9.90 -5.33 1.45
C LYS A 227 8.53 -6.00 1.42
N TYR A 228 8.13 -6.61 0.30
CA TYR A 228 6.86 -7.34 0.20
C TYR A 228 6.89 -8.61 1.06
N LEU A 229 7.99 -9.38 0.97
CA LEU A 229 8.21 -10.56 1.82
C LEU A 229 8.09 -10.23 3.32
N ASN A 230 8.61 -9.08 3.77
CA ASN A 230 8.47 -8.65 5.16
C ASN A 230 7.07 -8.12 5.52
N ILE A 231 6.34 -7.49 4.57
CA ILE A 231 4.95 -7.04 4.79
C ILE A 231 4.03 -8.24 5.06
N ASP A 232 4.09 -9.30 4.25
CA ASP A 232 3.27 -10.49 4.43
C ASP A 232 3.58 -11.18 5.77
N ASN A 233 4.87 -11.37 6.07
CA ASN A 233 5.33 -11.89 7.36
C ASN A 233 4.84 -11.07 8.57
N ASP A 234 4.84 -9.74 8.49
CA ASP A 234 4.37 -8.89 9.59
C ASP A 234 2.84 -8.80 9.67
N LEU A 235 2.12 -8.92 8.55
CA LEU A 235 0.67 -9.09 8.54
C LEU A 235 0.27 -10.40 9.23
N GLU A 236 0.89 -11.53 8.88
CA GLU A 236 0.65 -12.82 9.54
C GLU A 236 0.91 -12.76 11.06
N LYS A 237 2.08 -12.24 11.47
CA LYS A 237 2.40 -12.02 12.89
C LYS A 237 1.37 -11.15 13.61
N ASN A 238 0.78 -10.16 12.94
CA ASN A 238 -0.21 -9.27 13.53
C ASN A 238 -1.63 -9.87 13.54
N ILE A 239 -1.97 -10.71 12.57
CA ILE A 239 -3.18 -11.54 12.55
C ILE A 239 -3.14 -12.57 13.69
N ASP A 240 -2.01 -13.25 13.91
CA ASP A 240 -1.88 -14.23 14.99
C ASP A 240 -1.88 -13.60 16.38
N LYS A 241 -1.27 -12.41 16.56
CA LYS A 241 -1.46 -11.61 17.80
C LYS A 241 -2.94 -11.32 18.06
N HIS A 242 -3.72 -10.96 17.03
CA HIS A 242 -5.16 -10.72 17.17
C HIS A 242 -5.93 -12.01 17.50
N ARG A 243 -5.64 -13.14 16.83
CA ARG A 243 -6.23 -14.46 17.14
C ARG A 243 -5.98 -14.87 18.60
N ILE A 244 -4.77 -14.65 19.12
CA ILE A 244 -4.42 -14.91 20.52
C ILE A 244 -5.21 -13.99 21.47
N GLN A 245 -5.32 -12.70 21.15
CA GLN A 245 -6.05 -11.74 21.98
C GLN A 245 -7.57 -11.99 21.99
N ILE A 246 -8.16 -12.42 20.87
CA ILE A 246 -9.58 -12.83 20.79
C ILE A 246 -9.84 -14.02 21.72
N LYS A 247 -9.05 -15.11 21.61
CA LYS A 247 -9.17 -16.29 22.50
C LYS A 247 -9.01 -15.95 23.98
N LYS A 248 -8.15 -14.97 24.31
CA LYS A 248 -7.97 -14.46 25.67
C LYS A 248 -9.21 -13.69 26.15
N ASN A 249 -9.82 -12.88 25.29
CA ASN A 249 -11.05 -12.14 25.60
C ASN A 249 -12.25 -13.09 25.79
N GLU A 250 -12.42 -14.10 24.94
CA GLU A 250 -13.46 -15.14 25.07
C GLU A 250 -13.36 -15.91 26.40
N LYS A 251 -12.14 -16.30 26.79
CA LYS A 251 -11.88 -16.96 28.08
C LYS A 251 -12.20 -16.06 29.28
N ASN A 252 -11.96 -14.75 29.17
CA ASN A 252 -12.34 -13.79 30.20
C ASN A 252 -13.86 -13.58 30.26
N LEU A 253 -14.54 -13.52 29.11
CA LEU A 253 -15.99 -13.32 29.03
C LEU A 253 -16.76 -14.52 29.59
N THR A 254 -16.37 -15.74 29.21
CA THR A 254 -16.94 -16.99 29.75
C THR A 254 -16.66 -17.16 31.25
N THR A 255 -15.52 -16.68 31.75
CA THR A 255 -15.25 -16.63 33.20
C THR A 255 -16.19 -15.64 33.91
N ARG A 256 -16.38 -14.42 33.37
CA ARG A 256 -17.32 -13.43 33.92
C ARG A 256 -18.76 -13.93 33.94
N LEU A 257 -19.24 -14.59 32.88
CA LEU A 257 -20.58 -15.19 32.87
C LEU A 257 -20.76 -16.22 33.99
N LYS A 258 -19.77 -17.10 34.21
CA LYS A 258 -19.81 -18.09 35.30
C LYS A 258 -19.90 -17.43 36.67
N THR A 259 -19.14 -16.36 36.93
CA THR A 259 -19.22 -15.59 38.18
C THR A 259 -20.59 -14.92 38.34
N PHE A 260 -21.15 -14.32 37.29
CA PHE A 260 -22.45 -13.66 37.33
C PHE A 260 -23.62 -14.63 37.58
N ILE A 261 -23.62 -15.78 36.90
CA ILE A 261 -24.60 -16.86 37.14
C ILE A 261 -24.48 -17.37 38.58
N HIS A 262 -23.27 -17.52 39.12
CA HIS A 262 -23.06 -17.91 40.52
C HIS A 262 -23.63 -16.86 41.51
N GLN A 263 -23.46 -15.56 41.24
CA GLN A 263 -24.05 -14.48 42.04
C GLN A 263 -25.58 -14.49 42.00
N ILE A 264 -26.21 -14.69 40.83
CA ILE A 264 -27.67 -14.83 40.71
C ILE A 264 -28.17 -16.00 41.55
N ASN A 265 -27.50 -17.16 41.47
CA ASN A 265 -27.88 -18.34 42.25
C ASN A 265 -27.75 -18.13 43.77
N ILE A 266 -26.82 -17.30 44.23
CA ILE A 266 -26.72 -16.89 45.65
C ILE A 266 -27.90 -15.99 46.04
N VAL A 267 -28.21 -14.96 45.25
CA VAL A 267 -29.33 -14.03 45.53
C VAL A 267 -30.67 -14.77 45.54
N GLN A 268 -30.91 -15.69 44.60
CA GLN A 268 -32.11 -16.54 44.58
C GLN A 268 -32.24 -17.39 45.85
N ARG A 269 -31.15 -18.01 46.33
CA ARG A 269 -31.16 -18.79 47.59
C ARG A 269 -31.49 -17.92 48.80
N ILE A 270 -30.92 -16.71 48.88
CA ILE A 270 -31.21 -15.76 49.97
C ILE A 270 -32.68 -15.32 49.91
N PHE A 271 -33.21 -15.01 48.73
CA PHE A 271 -34.62 -14.64 48.55
C PHE A 271 -35.57 -15.77 48.97
N ILE A 272 -35.31 -17.02 48.54
CA ILE A 272 -36.10 -18.20 48.95
C ILE A 272 -36.07 -18.38 50.47
N MET A 273 -34.92 -18.20 51.10
CA MET A 273 -34.77 -18.28 52.56
C MET A 273 -35.62 -17.21 53.27
N ILE A 274 -35.55 -15.96 52.82
CA ILE A 274 -36.33 -14.84 53.38
C ILE A 274 -37.83 -15.09 53.21
N MET A 275 -38.29 -15.48 52.02
CA MET A 275 -39.71 -15.76 51.78
C MET A 275 -40.20 -16.95 52.63
N THR A 276 -39.36 -17.96 52.85
CA THR A 276 -39.66 -19.09 53.75
C THR A 276 -39.78 -18.65 55.21
N MET A 277 -39.01 -17.65 55.64
CA MET A 277 -39.15 -17.06 56.99
C MET A 277 -40.41 -16.21 57.09
N ILE A 278 -40.73 -15.39 56.09
CA ILE A 278 -41.95 -14.55 56.08
C ILE A 278 -43.20 -15.42 56.13
N VAL A 279 -43.33 -16.43 55.26
CA VAL A 279 -44.51 -17.32 55.22
C VAL A 279 -44.72 -18.08 56.53
N LYS A 280 -43.64 -18.39 57.28
CA LYS A 280 -43.73 -18.99 58.62
C LYS A 280 -44.18 -18.03 59.72
N ASN A 281 -44.23 -16.73 59.46
CA ASN A 281 -44.45 -15.67 60.46
C ASN A 281 -45.75 -14.88 60.24
N THR A 282 -46.53 -15.18 59.19
CA THR A 282 -47.74 -14.42 58.81
C THR A 282 -49.01 -15.27 58.77
N TYR A 283 -49.09 -16.37 59.53
CA TYR A 283 -50.19 -17.33 59.46
C TYR A 283 -51.08 -17.33 60.72
N GLU A 284 -51.85 -16.25 60.90
CA GLU A 284 -53.08 -16.26 61.72
C GLU A 284 -54.25 -15.76 60.85
N PRO A 285 -55.25 -16.60 60.52
CA PRO A 285 -56.35 -16.19 59.65
C PRO A 285 -57.43 -15.38 60.40
N LYS A 286 -58.07 -14.46 59.68
CA LYS A 286 -59.34 -13.83 60.06
C LYS A 286 -60.37 -14.07 58.95
N THR A 287 -61.64 -14.15 59.33
CA THR A 287 -62.74 -14.67 58.50
C THR A 287 -63.39 -13.62 57.60
N ASP A 288 -64.01 -14.10 56.52
CA ASP A 288 -64.81 -13.30 55.59
C ASP A 288 -66.10 -12.77 56.24
N ASP A 289 -66.48 -11.52 55.90
CA ASP A 289 -67.86 -11.01 55.93
C ASP A 289 -67.97 -9.66 55.15
N ASP A 290 -66.95 -8.80 55.23
CA ASP A 290 -66.95 -7.43 54.66
C ASP A 290 -66.69 -7.36 53.12
N ILE A 291 -67.57 -7.96 52.29
CA ILE A 291 -67.58 -7.73 50.82
C ILE A 291 -68.99 -7.41 50.29
N PRO A 292 -69.21 -6.16 49.83
CA PRO A 292 -70.22 -5.85 48.82
C PRO A 292 -69.59 -5.44 47.47
N GLN A 293 -69.98 -6.13 46.38
CA GLN A 293 -69.68 -5.72 44.99
C GLN A 293 -70.85 -4.90 44.41
N PHE A 294 -70.60 -3.97 43.46
CA PHE A 294 -70.83 -4.26 42.01
C PHE A 294 -70.79 -3.06 41.02
N LYS A 295 -70.28 -3.39 39.80
CA LYS A 295 -70.72 -2.95 38.45
C LYS A 295 -70.39 -1.54 37.92
N THR A 296 -70.71 -1.40 36.63
CA THR A 296 -69.99 -0.63 35.59
C THR A 296 -70.93 -0.20 34.46
N SER A 297 -70.73 0.97 33.87
CA SER A 297 -71.23 1.34 32.52
C SER A 297 -70.40 2.49 31.92
N SER A 298 -70.63 2.85 30.65
CA SER A 298 -69.64 3.51 29.77
C SER A 298 -70.15 4.77 29.02
N SER A 299 -69.23 5.39 28.26
CA SER A 299 -69.40 6.21 27.03
C SER A 299 -69.27 7.75 27.10
N GLN A 300 -69.17 8.37 25.90
CA GLN A 300 -69.04 9.81 25.54
C GLN A 300 -67.64 10.46 25.61
N ASP A 301 -67.28 11.47 24.78
CA ASP A 301 -67.55 11.74 23.35
C ASP A 301 -66.59 12.86 22.79
N LYS A 302 -66.48 13.00 21.46
CA LYS A 302 -65.96 14.13 20.59
C LYS A 302 -65.03 15.25 21.12
N GLN A 303 -64.04 15.66 20.31
CA GLN A 303 -64.10 16.89 19.45
C GLN A 303 -62.88 17.09 18.49
N GLU A 304 -63.21 17.60 17.28
CA GLU A 304 -62.50 18.45 16.27
C GLU A 304 -60.94 18.49 16.15
N LYS A 305 -60.28 18.43 14.96
CA LYS A 305 -60.37 19.14 13.64
C LYS A 305 -59.97 20.64 13.70
N GLN A 306 -59.18 21.22 12.78
CA GLN A 306 -58.50 20.72 11.55
C GLN A 306 -56.97 20.96 11.64
N ALA A 307 -56.10 21.63 10.85
CA ALA A 307 -55.94 22.23 9.49
C ALA A 307 -54.44 22.66 9.36
N ILE A 308 -53.75 22.93 8.23
CA ILE A 308 -53.91 22.77 6.75
C ILE A 308 -52.47 22.85 6.12
N ASN A 309 -52.29 22.50 4.84
CA ASN A 309 -51.02 22.41 4.09
C ASN A 309 -50.67 23.64 3.20
N ASP A 310 -49.36 23.83 2.96
CA ASP A 310 -48.64 24.30 1.74
C ASP A 310 -49.02 25.68 1.12
N PRO A 311 -48.15 26.33 0.29
CA PRO A 311 -47.59 25.80 -0.97
C PRO A 311 -46.12 25.32 -0.92
#